data_AF-A0A3S7SGQ1-F1
#
_entry.id   AF-A0A3S7SGQ1-F1
#
_cell.length_a   1.000
_cell.length_b   1.000
_cell.length_c   1.000
_cell.angle_alpha   90.00
_cell.angle_beta   90.00
_cell.angle_gamma   90.00
#
_symmetry.space_group_name_H-M   'P 1'
#
loop_
_entity.id
_entity.type
_entity.pdbx_description
1 polymer ?
#
loop_
_entity_poly.entity_id
_entity_poly.type
_entity_poly.pdbx_seq_one_letter_code
_entity_poly.pdbx_strand_id
1 'polypeptide(L)'
;MGVYNAENLYLNRAKFVMKFLGVWVPPENETVGLKLHRFLMLSLQYLFLIFQIVYIIQVWGDLEAVSQASYLLFTQACLCFKVTVFLCNKEMCRSLLGQMASDVFKPENKNQELINKRQAIRIKRLLLAFMVSSQATCGLWALKPLFDDNVNGSREFPFRMWMPVDTNQSPHYEIGYACQLLAISMSAYMYFGVDSVALSMVIFGCAQMEVIKDKLMTIKIVNRNYKSDTSLVQNKLLDENYDKFIKCVEQYQAVVRFTKELEDAFHTYLVFQLSGSVGLICMSALRILVV
;
A
#
# COMPACT_ATOMS: atom_id res chain seq x y z
N MET A 1 20.10 -18.56 14.60
CA MET A 1 20.07 -17.50 13.56
C MET A 1 18.68 -17.56 12.94
N GLY A 2 17.82 -16.56 13.17
CA GLY A 2 16.44 -16.59 12.65
C GLY A 2 16.45 -16.54 11.12
N VAL A 3 15.57 -17.29 10.47
CA VAL A 3 15.41 -17.28 9.01
C VAL A 3 15.06 -15.85 8.59
N TYR A 4 15.96 -15.19 7.84
CA TYR A 4 15.70 -13.85 7.30
C TYR A 4 14.49 -13.93 6.37
N ASN A 5 13.40 -13.27 6.75
CA ASN A 5 12.16 -13.22 5.98
C ASN A 5 11.88 -11.77 5.60
N ALA A 6 12.29 -11.40 4.37
CA ALA A 6 12.12 -10.06 3.83
C ALA A 6 10.65 -9.64 3.78
N GLU A 7 9.76 -10.56 3.41
CA GLU A 7 8.31 -10.31 3.39
C GLU A 7 7.82 -9.86 4.76
N ASN A 8 8.11 -10.59 5.84
CA ASN A 8 7.70 -10.18 7.19
C ASN A 8 8.43 -8.90 7.65
N LEU A 9 9.69 -8.73 7.24
CA LEU A 9 10.48 -7.56 7.60
C LEU A 9 9.89 -6.27 7.01
N TYR A 10 9.31 -6.30 5.82
CA TYR A 10 8.75 -5.10 5.17
C TYR A 10 7.22 -5.03 5.27
N LEU A 11 6.52 -6.15 5.07
CA LEU A 11 5.09 -6.18 4.75
C LEU A 11 4.19 -6.64 5.91
N ASN A 12 4.71 -7.09 7.06
CA ASN A 12 3.90 -7.76 8.10
C ASN A 12 2.59 -7.04 8.47
N ARG A 13 2.63 -5.72 8.70
CA ARG A 13 1.42 -4.94 9.07
C ARG A 13 0.42 -4.87 7.93
N ALA A 14 0.88 -4.51 6.73
CA ALA A 14 0.03 -4.42 5.55
C ALA A 14 -0.60 -5.79 5.22
N LYS A 15 0.22 -6.85 5.26
CA LYS A 15 -0.21 -8.24 5.08
C LYS A 15 -1.28 -8.63 6.11
N PHE A 16 -1.09 -8.30 7.39
CA PHE A 16 -2.07 -8.59 8.44
C PHE A 16 -3.40 -7.89 8.16
N VAL A 17 -3.38 -6.59 7.90
CA VAL A 17 -4.58 -5.78 7.61
C VAL A 17 -5.30 -6.30 6.37
N MET A 18 -4.58 -6.53 5.26
CA MET A 18 -5.17 -7.01 4.02
C MET A 18 -5.70 -8.44 4.12
N LYS A 19 -5.07 -9.30 4.93
CA LYS A 19 -5.60 -10.66 5.20
C LYS A 19 -6.91 -10.60 5.96
N PHE A 20 -6.97 -9.76 7.00
CA PHE A 20 -8.20 -9.56 7.77
C PHE A 20 -9.34 -9.04 6.87
N LEU A 21 -9.04 -8.11 5.98
CA LEU A 21 -10.01 -7.53 5.04
C LEU A 21 -10.28 -8.40 3.81
N GLY A 22 -9.66 -9.57 3.67
CA GLY A 22 -9.89 -10.49 2.55
C GLY A 22 -9.31 -10.05 1.20
N VAL A 23 -8.42 -9.06 1.19
CA VAL A 23 -7.83 -8.47 -0.04
C VAL A 23 -6.40 -8.98 -0.31
N TRP A 24 -5.77 -9.66 0.65
CA TRP A 24 -4.42 -10.18 0.45
C TRP A 24 -4.34 -11.19 -0.70
N VAL A 25 -3.15 -11.33 -1.30
CA VAL A 25 -2.86 -12.29 -2.38
C VAL A 25 -3.35 -13.68 -1.96
N PRO A 26 -4.27 -14.30 -2.72
CA PRO A 26 -4.86 -15.57 -2.33
C PRO A 26 -3.82 -16.70 -2.39
N PRO A 27 -3.91 -17.71 -1.52
CA PRO A 27 -3.11 -18.92 -1.67
C PRO A 27 -3.53 -19.72 -2.91
N GLU A 28 -2.65 -20.57 -3.44
CA GLU A 28 -2.96 -21.42 -4.61
C GLU A 28 -4.15 -22.36 -4.32
N ASN A 29 -4.18 -22.96 -3.12
CA ASN A 29 -5.29 -23.76 -2.63
C ASN A 29 -6.27 -22.89 -1.82
N GLU A 30 -6.90 -21.93 -2.49
CA GLU A 30 -7.86 -21.03 -1.86
C GLU A 30 -9.14 -21.77 -1.42
N THR A 31 -9.41 -21.77 -0.11
CA THR A 31 -10.62 -22.37 0.45
C THR A 31 -11.87 -21.58 0.04
N VAL A 32 -13.02 -22.26 -0.02
CA VAL A 32 -14.30 -21.63 -0.36
C VAL A 32 -14.64 -20.47 0.59
N GLY A 33 -14.30 -20.61 1.88
CA GLY A 33 -14.51 -19.56 2.88
C GLY A 33 -13.73 -18.27 2.59
N LEU A 34 -12.47 -18.37 2.16
CA LEU A 34 -11.68 -17.18 1.80
C LEU A 34 -12.22 -16.51 0.53
N LYS A 35 -12.66 -17.30 -0.46
CA LYS A 35 -13.31 -16.77 -1.67
C LYS A 35 -14.58 -16.00 -1.33
N LEU A 36 -15.43 -16.58 -0.48
CA LEU A 36 -16.67 -15.95 -0.04
C LEU A 36 -16.38 -14.68 0.75
N HIS A 37 -15.44 -14.70 1.69
CA HIS A 37 -15.02 -13.51 2.45
C HIS A 37 -14.55 -12.39 1.52
N ARG A 38 -13.66 -12.67 0.57
CA ARG A 38 -13.23 -11.68 -0.43
C ARG A 38 -14.39 -11.15 -1.24
N PHE A 39 -15.26 -12.02 -1.74
CA PHE A 39 -16.43 -11.62 -2.52
C PHE A 39 -17.35 -10.68 -1.73
N LEU A 40 -17.66 -11.03 -0.47
CA LEU A 40 -18.46 -10.21 0.43
C LEU A 40 -17.82 -8.83 0.65
N MET A 41 -16.52 -8.80 0.98
CA MET A 41 -15.79 -7.56 1.23
C MET A 41 -15.75 -6.67 -0.01
N LEU A 42 -15.48 -7.21 -1.20
CA LEU A 42 -15.52 -6.44 -2.44
C LEU A 42 -16.93 -5.95 -2.75
N SER A 43 -17.95 -6.81 -2.64
CA SER A 43 -19.33 -6.46 -2.91
C SER A 43 -19.80 -5.30 -2.02
N LEU A 44 -19.39 -5.29 -0.75
CA LEU A 44 -19.66 -4.20 0.19
C LEU A 44 -19.03 -2.88 -0.31
N GLN A 45 -17.77 -2.91 -0.74
CA GLN A 45 -17.07 -1.71 -1.22
C GLN A 45 -17.70 -1.13 -2.49
N TYR A 46 -18.11 -1.99 -3.42
CA TYR A 46 -18.82 -1.58 -4.64
C TYR A 46 -20.24 -1.08 -4.37
N LEU A 47 -20.94 -1.67 -3.40
CA LEU A 47 -22.26 -1.20 -2.98
C LEU A 47 -22.19 0.24 -2.43
N PHE A 48 -21.19 0.53 -1.60
CA PHE A 48 -20.95 1.88 -1.09
C PHE A 48 -20.59 2.87 -2.19
N LEU A 49 -19.85 2.44 -3.22
CA LEU A 49 -19.60 3.26 -4.39
C LEU A 49 -20.91 3.61 -5.12
N ILE A 50 -21.80 2.64 -5.30
CA ILE A 50 -23.12 2.86 -5.92
C ILE A 50 -23.95 3.85 -5.09
N PHE A 51 -23.96 3.71 -3.76
CA PHE A 51 -24.68 4.63 -2.87
C PHE A 51 -24.21 6.08 -3.01
N GLN A 52 -22.91 6.30 -3.22
CA GLN A 52 -22.35 7.62 -3.46
C GLN A 52 -22.74 8.17 -4.84
N ILE A 53 -22.76 7.33 -5.88
CA ILE A 53 -23.22 7.72 -7.23
C ILE A 53 -24.69 8.12 -7.21
N VAL A 54 -25.55 7.30 -6.59
CA VAL A 54 -26.99 7.58 -6.45
C VAL A 54 -27.22 8.91 -5.73
N TYR A 55 -26.45 9.17 -4.67
CA TYR A 55 -26.55 10.43 -3.94
C TYR A 55 -26.22 11.64 -4.82
N ILE A 56 -25.12 11.61 -5.57
CA ILE A 56 -24.74 12.71 -6.46
C ILE A 56 -25.82 12.97 -7.52
N ILE A 57 -26.46 11.93 -8.02
CA ILE A 57 -27.58 12.06 -8.97
C ILE A 57 -28.80 12.73 -8.30
N GLN A 58 -29.08 12.43 -7.03
CA GLN A 58 -30.20 13.01 -6.30
C GLN A 58 -30.00 14.49 -5.95
N VAL A 59 -28.78 14.87 -5.57
CA VAL A 59 -28.43 16.27 -5.26
C VAL A 59 -27.98 17.06 -6.49
N TRP A 60 -28.23 16.53 -7.69
CA TRP A 60 -27.84 17.16 -8.93
C TRP A 60 -28.47 18.55 -9.07
N GLY A 61 -27.63 19.57 -9.18
CA GLY A 61 -28.03 20.98 -9.22
C GLY A 61 -27.61 21.78 -7.99
N ASP A 62 -27.34 21.13 -6.85
CA ASP A 62 -26.68 21.74 -5.70
C ASP A 62 -25.17 21.55 -5.80
N LEU A 63 -24.46 22.59 -6.24
CA LEU A 63 -23.03 22.53 -6.47
C LEU A 63 -22.23 22.26 -5.19
N GLU A 64 -22.70 22.74 -4.04
CA GLU A 64 -22.03 22.53 -2.76
C GLU A 64 -22.16 21.07 -2.32
N ALA A 65 -23.38 20.52 -2.35
CA ALA A 65 -23.63 19.13 -2.00
C ALA A 65 -22.91 18.15 -2.94
N VAL A 66 -22.95 18.42 -4.25
CA VAL A 66 -22.25 17.62 -5.27
C VAL A 66 -20.73 17.66 -5.04
N SER A 67 -20.17 18.84 -4.77
CA SER A 67 -18.72 18.98 -4.52
C SER A 67 -18.28 18.18 -3.30
N GLN A 68 -19.03 18.26 -2.20
CA GLN A 68 -18.74 17.51 -0.97
C GLN A 68 -18.84 15.98 -1.18
N ALA A 69 -19.89 15.52 -1.87
CA ALA A 69 -20.08 14.09 -2.15
C ALA A 69 -19.04 13.53 -3.14
N SER A 70 -18.59 14.35 -4.09
CA SER A 70 -17.59 13.98 -5.09
C SER A 70 -16.26 13.59 -4.46
N TYR A 71 -15.84 14.25 -3.37
CA TYR A 71 -14.61 13.89 -2.65
C TYR A 71 -14.62 12.43 -2.18
N LEU A 72 -15.74 12.02 -1.57
CA LEU A 72 -15.90 10.67 -1.07
C LEU A 72 -16.01 9.68 -2.24
N LEU A 73 -16.74 10.05 -3.29
CA LEU A 73 -16.90 9.24 -4.51
C LEU A 73 -15.56 8.92 -5.16
N PHE A 74 -14.74 9.92 -5.45
CA PHE A 74 -13.45 9.71 -6.11
C PHE A 74 -12.51 8.87 -5.26
N THR A 75 -12.50 9.07 -3.94
CA THR A 75 -11.68 8.28 -3.01
C THR A 75 -12.12 6.81 -3.02
N GLN A 76 -13.42 6.55 -2.95
CA GLN A 76 -13.99 5.19 -2.97
C GLN A 76 -13.82 4.52 -4.35
N ALA A 77 -13.93 5.27 -5.44
CA ALA A 77 -13.69 4.79 -6.79
C ALA A 77 -12.21 4.37 -6.96
N CYS A 78 -11.29 5.20 -6.47
CA CYS A 78 -9.86 4.87 -6.41
C CYS A 78 -9.63 3.58 -5.61
N LEU A 79 -10.23 3.45 -4.43
CA LEU A 79 -10.12 2.22 -3.64
C LEU A 79 -10.55 0.99 -4.45
N CYS A 80 -11.77 1.00 -4.99
CA CYS A 80 -12.34 -0.14 -5.71
C CYS A 80 -11.47 -0.53 -6.90
N PHE A 81 -11.00 0.46 -7.66
CA PHE A 81 -10.10 0.24 -8.79
C PHE A 81 -8.76 -0.36 -8.33
N LYS A 82 -8.10 0.24 -7.33
CA LYS A 82 -6.81 -0.19 -6.80
C LYS A 82 -6.83 -1.63 -6.33
N VAL A 83 -7.85 -1.98 -5.53
CA VAL A 83 -8.04 -3.33 -5.00
C VAL A 83 -8.26 -4.34 -6.13
N THR A 84 -9.05 -3.97 -7.13
CA THR A 84 -9.31 -4.82 -8.30
C THR A 84 -8.04 -5.06 -9.10
N VAL A 85 -7.28 -4.01 -9.41
CA VAL A 85 -5.99 -4.13 -10.12
C VAL A 85 -5.01 -5.01 -9.32
N PHE A 86 -4.91 -4.81 -8.01
CA PHE A 86 -4.07 -5.63 -7.15
C PHE A 86 -4.43 -7.13 -7.21
N LEU A 87 -5.72 -7.45 -7.20
CA LEU A 87 -6.22 -8.82 -7.28
C LEU A 87 -6.09 -9.42 -8.70
N CYS A 88 -6.22 -8.61 -9.75
CA CYS A 88 -5.94 -9.02 -11.12
C CYS A 88 -4.45 -9.34 -11.30
N ASN A 89 -3.57 -8.54 -10.71
CA ASN A 89 -2.11 -8.69 -10.76
C ASN A 89 -1.57 -9.62 -9.66
N LYS A 90 -2.42 -10.48 -9.08
CA LYS A 90 -2.05 -11.37 -7.96
C LYS A 90 -0.88 -12.30 -8.28
N GLU A 91 -0.75 -12.74 -9.52
CA GLU A 91 0.34 -13.64 -9.95
C GLU A 91 1.68 -12.91 -9.96
N MET A 92 1.70 -11.67 -10.46
CA MET A 92 2.88 -10.79 -10.41
C MET A 92 3.24 -10.47 -8.96
N CYS A 93 2.24 -10.16 -8.13
CA CYS A 93 2.47 -9.95 -6.69
C CYS A 93 3.06 -11.20 -6.01
N ARG A 94 2.59 -12.40 -6.37
CA ARG A 94 3.13 -13.67 -5.85
C ARG A 94 4.58 -13.88 -6.31
N SER A 95 4.87 -13.62 -7.58
CA SER A 95 6.24 -13.67 -8.13
C SER A 95 7.17 -12.69 -7.42
N LEU A 96 6.75 -11.43 -7.21
CA LEU A 96 7.51 -10.42 -6.46
C LEU A 96 7.80 -10.86 -5.02
N LEU A 97 6.81 -11.44 -4.33
CA LEU A 97 7.00 -12.01 -2.99
C LEU A 97 7.99 -13.19 -3.00
N GLY A 98 7.92 -14.04 -4.03
CA GLY A 98 8.89 -15.12 -4.26
C GLY A 98 10.31 -14.59 -4.48
N GLN A 99 10.47 -13.54 -5.28
CA GLN A 99 11.74 -12.87 -5.50
C GLN A 99 12.30 -12.29 -4.20
N MET A 100 11.49 -11.58 -3.40
CA MET A 100 11.90 -11.06 -2.08
C MET A 100 12.40 -12.16 -1.13
N ALA A 101 11.90 -13.39 -1.27
CA ALA A 101 12.32 -14.54 -0.47
C ALA A 101 13.51 -15.31 -1.06
N SER A 102 13.97 -14.95 -2.27
CA SER A 102 15.07 -15.63 -2.96
C SER A 102 16.40 -15.49 -2.24
N ASP A 103 17.30 -16.44 -2.47
CA ASP A 103 18.65 -16.44 -1.90
C ASP A 103 19.49 -15.23 -2.35
N VAL A 104 19.21 -14.71 -3.54
CA VAL A 104 19.93 -13.57 -4.14
C VAL A 104 19.81 -12.29 -3.30
N PHE A 105 18.69 -12.11 -2.59
CA PHE A 105 18.46 -10.94 -1.72
C PHE A 105 18.74 -11.18 -0.24
N LYS A 106 19.25 -12.37 0.12
CA LYS A 106 19.62 -12.65 1.51
C LYS A 106 20.87 -11.84 1.88
N PRO A 107 20.89 -11.17 3.04
CA PRO A 107 22.07 -10.46 3.51
C PRO A 107 23.17 -11.47 3.89
N GLU A 108 24.39 -11.24 3.39
CA GLU A 108 25.56 -12.08 3.66
C GLU A 108 26.30 -11.68 4.94
N ASN A 109 26.11 -10.43 5.39
CA ASN A 109 26.81 -9.88 6.54
C ASN A 109 25.89 -9.00 7.41
N LYS A 110 26.36 -8.68 8.62
CA LYS A 110 25.61 -7.86 9.59
C LYS A 110 25.32 -6.44 9.09
N ASN A 111 26.17 -5.87 8.23
CA ASN A 111 25.96 -4.53 7.70
C ASN A 111 24.78 -4.49 6.73
N GLN A 112 24.70 -5.48 5.83
CA GLN A 112 23.59 -5.66 4.90
C GLN A 112 22.27 -5.94 5.63
N GLU A 113 22.31 -6.75 6.70
CA GLU A 113 21.15 -6.95 7.56
C GLU A 113 20.68 -5.64 8.22
N LEU A 114 21.63 -4.80 8.66
CA LEU A 114 21.35 -3.49 9.25
C LEU A 114 20.76 -2.52 8.22
N ILE A 115 21.27 -2.50 6.98
CA ILE A 115 20.72 -1.71 5.87
C ILE A 115 19.24 -2.07 5.66
N ASN A 116 18.94 -3.36 5.49
CA ASN A 116 17.58 -3.85 5.29
C ASN A 116 16.66 -3.52 6.47
N LYS A 117 17.13 -3.74 7.71
CA LYS A 117 16.36 -3.39 8.92
C LYS A 117 16.09 -1.90 9.02
N ARG A 118 17.08 -1.05 8.73
CA ARG A 118 16.95 0.41 8.79
C ARG A 118 15.91 0.89 7.78
N GLN A 119 15.99 0.43 6.53
CA GLN A 119 15.03 0.80 5.49
C GLN A 119 13.62 0.30 5.83
N ALA A 120 13.50 -0.94 6.30
CA ALA A 120 12.23 -1.52 6.75
C ALA A 120 11.58 -0.75 7.91
N ILE A 121 12.36 -0.34 8.92
CA ILE A 121 11.87 0.45 10.05
C ILE A 121 11.40 1.83 9.57
N ARG A 122 12.16 2.49 8.69
CA ARG A 122 11.80 3.80 8.13
C ARG A 122 10.47 3.74 7.41
N ILE A 123 10.30 2.79 6.49
CA ILE A 123 9.04 2.67 5.74
C ILE A 123 7.87 2.26 6.64
N LYS A 124 8.08 1.33 7.58
CA LYS A 124 7.04 0.94 8.55
C LYS A 124 6.59 2.09 9.45
N ARG A 125 7.49 2.98 9.84
CA ARG A 125 7.17 4.16 10.64
C ARG A 125 6.41 5.19 9.81
N LEU A 126 6.84 5.42 8.57
CA LEU A 126 6.15 6.32 7.63
C LEU A 126 4.72 5.86 7.36
N LEU A 127 4.55 4.59 6.98
CA LEU A 127 3.24 3.98 6.72
C LEU A 127 2.35 3.98 7.95
N LEU A 128 2.90 3.73 9.15
CA LEU A 128 2.15 3.82 10.39
C LEU A 128 1.68 5.25 10.67
N ALA A 129 2.54 6.25 10.47
CA ALA A 129 2.16 7.65 10.66
C ALA A 129 1.00 8.05 9.74
N PHE A 130 1.06 7.67 8.45
CA PHE A 130 -0.04 7.91 7.51
C PHE A 130 -1.32 7.17 7.89
N MET A 131 -1.22 5.90 8.29
CA MET A 131 -2.36 5.10 8.73
C MET A 131 -3.02 5.72 9.97
N VAL A 132 -2.24 6.12 10.98
CA VAL A 132 -2.76 6.79 12.19
C VAL A 132 -3.41 8.13 11.83
N SER A 133 -2.77 8.94 10.96
CA SER A 133 -3.36 10.19 10.50
C SER A 133 -4.70 9.97 9.81
N SER A 134 -4.80 8.97 8.93
CA SER A 134 -6.06 8.67 8.25
C SER A 134 -7.14 8.23 9.22
N GLN A 135 -6.82 7.37 10.19
CA GLN A 135 -7.80 6.92 11.18
C GLN A 135 -8.24 8.07 12.10
N ALA A 136 -7.33 8.98 12.45
CA ALA A 136 -7.68 10.20 13.15
C ALA A 136 -8.64 11.07 12.33
N THR A 137 -8.40 11.23 11.02
CA THR A 137 -9.33 11.92 10.11
C THR A 137 -10.69 11.23 10.08
N CYS A 138 -10.76 9.90 9.91
CA CYS A 138 -12.01 9.15 9.96
C CYS A 138 -12.74 9.34 11.31
N GLY A 139 -12.00 9.37 12.42
CA GLY A 139 -12.54 9.65 13.74
C GLY A 139 -13.11 11.07 13.87
N LEU A 140 -12.45 12.08 13.30
CA LEU A 140 -12.97 13.45 13.25
C LEU A 140 -14.26 13.53 12.43
N TRP A 141 -14.33 12.85 11.29
CA TRP A 141 -15.56 12.76 10.49
C TRP A 141 -16.68 12.05 11.24
N ALA A 142 -16.37 11.01 12.01
CA ALA A 142 -17.34 10.33 12.87
C ALA A 142 -17.90 11.28 13.95
N LEU A 143 -17.04 12.12 14.55
CA LEU A 143 -17.48 13.07 15.57
C LEU A 143 -18.22 14.29 15.01
N LYS A 144 -18.12 14.57 13.70
CA LYS A 144 -18.73 15.75 13.05
C LYS A 144 -20.21 15.96 13.42
N PRO A 145 -21.09 14.94 13.39
CA PRO A 145 -22.51 15.13 13.72
C PRO A 145 -22.79 15.49 15.18
N LEU A 146 -21.81 15.38 16.09
CA LEU A 146 -21.94 15.81 17.49
C LEU A 146 -21.67 17.30 17.68
N PHE A 147 -20.97 17.93 16.74
CA PHE A 147 -20.57 19.33 16.80
C PHE A 147 -21.34 20.22 15.81
N ASP A 148 -21.92 19.63 14.76
CA ASP A 148 -22.88 20.33 13.91
C ASP A 148 -24.19 20.48 14.69
N ASP A 149 -24.41 21.68 15.25
CA ASP A 149 -25.69 22.09 15.81
C ASP A 149 -26.73 22.17 14.68
N ASN A 150 -27.41 21.06 14.40
CA ASN A 150 -28.51 21.04 13.45
C ASN A 150 -29.69 21.83 14.04
N VAL A 151 -29.81 23.08 13.60
CA VAL A 151 -30.83 24.08 13.97
C VAL A 151 -32.27 23.54 13.85
N ASN A 152 -32.49 22.50 13.04
CA ASN A 152 -33.81 21.87 12.80
C ASN A 152 -34.04 20.53 13.51
N GLY A 153 -33.11 20.05 14.35
CA GLY A 153 -33.26 18.77 15.08
C GLY A 153 -33.22 17.49 14.21
N SER A 154 -32.99 17.61 12.91
CA SER A 154 -32.81 16.47 11.99
C SER A 154 -31.43 15.85 12.15
N ARG A 155 -31.35 14.55 12.40
CA ARG A 155 -30.07 13.83 12.47
C ARG A 155 -29.54 13.61 11.04
N GLU A 156 -28.27 13.95 10.80
CA GLU A 156 -27.60 13.66 9.53
C GLU A 156 -26.51 12.60 9.72
N PHE A 157 -26.30 11.78 8.69
CA PHE A 157 -25.18 10.84 8.68
C PHE A 157 -23.83 11.58 8.55
N PRO A 158 -22.74 11.05 9.15
CA PRO A 158 -21.42 11.68 9.15
C PRO A 158 -20.86 11.90 7.74
N PHE A 159 -21.22 11.03 6.80
CA PHE A 159 -20.92 11.23 5.39
C PHE A 159 -22.19 11.31 4.55
N ARG A 160 -22.21 12.26 3.62
CA ARG A 160 -23.33 12.47 2.70
C ARG A 160 -23.30 11.41 1.60
N MET A 161 -24.14 10.39 1.76
CA MET A 161 -24.39 9.33 0.76
C MET A 161 -25.85 8.87 0.88
N TRP A 162 -26.35 8.22 -0.16
CA TRP A 162 -27.67 7.63 -0.15
C TRP A 162 -27.65 6.37 0.71
N MET A 163 -28.62 6.23 1.61
CA MET A 163 -28.75 5.06 2.48
C MET A 163 -30.19 4.56 2.41
N PRO A 164 -30.42 3.24 2.44
CA PRO A 164 -31.76 2.65 2.44
C PRO A 164 -32.48 2.76 3.80
N VAL A 165 -31.89 3.48 4.77
CA VAL A 165 -32.41 3.63 6.13
C VAL A 165 -32.68 5.11 6.42
N ASP A 166 -33.83 5.39 7.03
CA ASP A 166 -34.22 6.76 7.39
C ASP A 166 -33.45 7.26 8.60
N THR A 167 -33.06 8.54 8.58
CA THR A 167 -32.35 9.20 9.68
C THR A 167 -33.27 9.64 10.82
N ASN A 168 -34.58 9.68 10.59
CA ASN A 168 -35.56 10.29 11.50
C ASN A 168 -36.10 9.34 12.58
N GLN A 169 -35.86 8.03 12.47
CA GLN A 169 -36.39 7.02 13.41
C GLN A 169 -35.26 6.19 14.03
N SER A 170 -35.28 6.04 15.35
CA SER A 170 -34.44 5.08 16.07
C SER A 170 -35.12 3.70 16.03
N PRO A 171 -34.42 2.58 15.79
CA PRO A 171 -32.96 2.38 15.78
C PRO A 171 -32.27 2.51 14.41
N HIS A 172 -32.99 2.94 13.36
CA HIS A 172 -32.48 2.94 11.98
C HIS A 172 -31.28 3.87 11.78
N TYR A 173 -31.29 5.03 12.43
CA TYR A 173 -30.18 5.98 12.42
C TYR A 173 -28.90 5.37 13.02
N GLU A 174 -29.00 4.76 14.21
CA GLU A 174 -27.84 4.20 14.90
C GLU A 174 -27.21 3.05 14.10
N ILE A 175 -28.04 2.21 13.46
CA ILE A 175 -27.58 1.12 12.59
C ILE A 175 -26.89 1.68 11.33
N GLY A 176 -27.52 2.63 10.63
CA GLY A 176 -26.95 3.25 9.43
C GLY A 176 -25.61 3.94 9.72
N TYR A 177 -25.54 4.64 10.85
CA TYR A 177 -24.34 5.32 11.31
C TYR A 177 -23.20 4.33 11.56
N ALA A 178 -23.46 3.25 12.31
CA ALA A 178 -22.47 2.22 12.58
C ALA A 178 -21.99 1.52 11.30
N CYS A 179 -22.92 1.16 10.40
CA CYS A 179 -22.60 0.55 9.12
C CYS A 179 -21.69 1.45 8.26
N GLN A 180 -22.01 2.73 8.18
CA GLN A 180 -21.24 3.70 7.39
C GLN A 180 -19.83 3.90 7.96
N LEU A 181 -19.71 4.05 9.28
CA LEU A 181 -18.43 4.22 9.95
C LEU A 181 -17.53 2.99 9.79
N LEU A 182 -18.10 1.80 9.97
CA LEU A 182 -17.38 0.54 9.77
C LEU A 182 -16.93 0.38 8.32
N ALA A 183 -17.81 0.64 7.35
CA ALA A 183 -17.49 0.52 5.93
C ALA A 183 -16.36 1.47 5.54
N ILE A 184 -16.41 2.75 5.92
CA ILE A 184 -15.39 3.74 5.59
C ILE A 184 -14.06 3.44 6.28
N SER A 185 -14.11 2.95 7.53
CA SER A 185 -12.90 2.52 8.23
C SER A 185 -12.23 1.33 7.52
N MET A 186 -13.03 0.35 7.08
CA MET A 186 -12.56 -0.76 6.26
C MET A 186 -12.01 -0.27 4.91
N SER A 187 -12.69 0.68 4.25
CA SER A 187 -12.24 1.30 3.00
C SER A 187 -10.86 1.93 3.17
N ALA A 188 -10.67 2.72 4.22
CA ALA A 188 -9.39 3.34 4.53
C ALA A 188 -8.30 2.29 4.75
N TYR A 189 -8.56 1.25 5.54
CA TYR A 189 -7.58 0.20 5.76
C TYR A 189 -7.22 -0.59 4.50
N MET A 190 -8.19 -0.90 3.62
CA MET A 190 -7.92 -1.55 2.34
C MET A 190 -7.06 -0.65 1.44
N TYR A 191 -7.41 0.64 1.38
CA TYR A 191 -6.70 1.64 0.59
C TYR A 191 -5.23 1.70 1.00
N PHE A 192 -4.97 1.98 2.28
CA PHE A 192 -3.61 2.03 2.81
C PHE A 192 -2.89 0.68 2.74
N GLY A 193 -3.62 -0.42 2.82
CA GLY A 193 -3.05 -1.76 2.70
C GLY A 193 -2.35 -1.96 1.35
N VAL A 194 -3.06 -1.69 0.24
CA VAL A 194 -2.50 -1.84 -1.11
C VAL A 194 -1.33 -0.88 -1.33
N ASP A 195 -1.48 0.40 -0.97
CA ASP A 195 -0.43 1.42 -1.08
C ASP A 195 0.82 1.02 -0.27
N SER A 196 0.62 0.48 0.93
CA SER A 196 1.70 0.02 1.82
C SER A 196 2.50 -1.11 1.21
N VAL A 197 1.84 -2.05 0.52
CA VAL A 197 2.53 -3.17 -0.15
C VAL A 197 3.40 -2.63 -1.27
N ALA A 198 2.83 -1.82 -2.16
CA ALA A 198 3.55 -1.25 -3.29
C ALA A 198 4.77 -0.45 -2.82
N LEU A 199 4.58 0.50 -1.89
CA LEU A 199 5.66 1.34 -1.39
C LEU A 199 6.72 0.54 -0.62
N SER A 200 6.34 -0.48 0.13
CA SER A 200 7.30 -1.33 0.83
C SER A 200 8.16 -2.17 -0.13
N MET A 201 7.59 -2.64 -1.24
CA MET A 201 8.35 -3.34 -2.28
C MET A 201 9.32 -2.39 -3.00
N VAL A 202 8.91 -1.15 -3.28
CA VAL A 202 9.81 -0.11 -3.82
C VAL A 202 11.00 0.12 -2.88
N ILE A 203 10.73 0.35 -1.59
CA ILE A 203 11.79 0.58 -0.59
C ILE A 203 12.66 -0.66 -0.40
N PHE A 204 12.11 -1.87 -0.55
CA PHE A 204 12.91 -3.09 -0.58
C PHE A 204 13.89 -3.07 -1.76
N GLY A 205 13.44 -2.76 -2.98
CA GLY A 205 14.33 -2.61 -4.15
C GLY A 205 15.44 -1.58 -3.92
N CYS A 206 15.11 -0.41 -3.34
CA CYS A 206 16.09 0.60 -2.96
C CYS A 206 17.09 0.09 -1.91
N ALA A 207 16.65 -0.68 -0.92
CA ALA A 207 17.52 -1.28 0.08
C ALA A 207 18.49 -2.29 -0.54
N GLN A 208 18.04 -3.10 -1.51
CA GLN A 208 18.89 -4.04 -2.24
C GLN A 208 19.96 -3.31 -3.09
N MET A 209 19.63 -2.14 -3.66
CA MET A 209 20.64 -1.29 -4.32
C MET A 209 21.69 -0.76 -3.35
N GLU A 210 21.30 -0.39 -2.12
CA GLU A 210 22.24 0.03 -1.07
C GLU A 210 23.14 -1.14 -0.62
N VAL A 211 22.60 -2.36 -0.57
CA VAL A 211 23.37 -3.59 -0.33
C VAL A 211 24.38 -3.86 -1.44
N ILE A 212 24.00 -3.71 -2.72
CA ILE A 212 24.93 -3.87 -3.85
C ILE A 212 26.07 -2.84 -3.76
N LYS A 213 25.75 -1.59 -3.43
CA LYS A 213 26.76 -0.54 -3.20
C LYS A 213 27.74 -0.94 -2.09
N ASP A 214 27.25 -1.47 -0.97
CA ASP A 214 28.11 -1.97 0.13
C ASP A 214 29.05 -3.10 -0.33
N LYS A 215 28.53 -4.06 -1.10
CA LYS A 215 29.33 -5.15 -1.67
C LYS A 215 30.43 -4.64 -2.60
N LEU A 216 30.11 -3.70 -3.49
CA LEU A 216 31.07 -3.08 -4.41
C LEU A 216 32.18 -2.31 -3.66
N MET A 217 31.83 -1.58 -2.60
CA MET A 217 32.81 -0.85 -1.78
C MET A 217 33.74 -1.77 -0.98
N THR A 218 33.39 -3.05 -0.85
CA THR A 218 34.21 -4.07 -0.15
C THR A 218 35.25 -4.72 -1.08
N ILE A 219 35.22 -4.43 -2.39
CA ILE A 219 36.21 -4.90 -3.36
C ILE A 219 37.55 -4.21 -3.07
N LYS A 220 38.61 -5.01 -2.87
CA LYS A 220 39.93 -4.51 -2.48
C LYS A 220 40.80 -4.25 -3.71
N ILE A 221 41.63 -3.20 -3.70
CA ILE A 221 42.58 -2.94 -4.78
C ILE A 221 43.73 -3.96 -4.72
N VAL A 222 44.02 -4.63 -5.83
CA VAL A 222 45.17 -5.54 -5.94
C VAL A 222 46.34 -4.77 -6.54
N ASN A 223 47.42 -4.61 -5.78
CA ASN A 223 48.61 -3.89 -6.24
C ASN A 223 49.62 -4.89 -6.83
N ARG A 224 49.84 -4.85 -8.15
CA ARG A 224 50.65 -5.85 -8.89
C ARG A 224 52.17 -5.71 -8.73
N ASN A 225 52.66 -4.77 -7.92
CA ASN A 225 54.07 -4.33 -7.92
C ASN A 225 55.02 -5.06 -6.95
N TYR A 226 54.69 -6.26 -6.42
CA TYR A 226 55.56 -6.93 -5.41
C TYR A 226 55.88 -8.40 -5.71
N LYS A 227 57.07 -8.83 -5.24
CA LYS A 227 57.82 -10.07 -5.52
C LYS A 227 57.02 -11.40 -5.44
N SER A 228 57.58 -12.43 -6.07
CA SER A 228 57.06 -13.79 -6.32
C SER A 228 56.28 -14.48 -5.19
N ASP A 229 56.67 -14.36 -3.91
CA ASP A 229 55.92 -14.96 -2.78
C ASP A 229 54.57 -14.29 -2.50
N THR A 230 54.37 -13.06 -2.97
CA THR A 230 53.10 -12.32 -2.81
C THR A 230 52.09 -12.67 -3.91
N SER A 231 52.50 -13.42 -4.93
CA SER A 231 51.67 -13.79 -6.08
C SER A 231 50.49 -14.70 -5.71
N LEU A 232 50.70 -15.68 -4.82
CA LEU A 232 49.64 -16.57 -4.33
C LEU A 232 48.55 -15.83 -3.54
N VAL A 233 48.97 -14.90 -2.68
CA VAL A 233 48.04 -14.07 -1.89
C VAL A 233 47.29 -13.10 -2.79
N GLN A 234 47.95 -12.51 -3.79
CA GLN A 234 47.32 -11.64 -4.77
C GLN A 234 46.32 -12.39 -5.66
N ASN A 235 46.66 -13.59 -6.12
CA ASN A 235 45.77 -14.43 -6.93
C ASN A 235 44.51 -14.80 -6.15
N LYS A 236 44.66 -15.25 -4.89
CA LYS A 236 43.51 -15.53 -4.01
C LYS A 236 42.62 -14.30 -3.79
N LEU A 237 43.23 -13.13 -3.61
CA LEU A 237 42.49 -11.88 -3.43
C LEU A 237 41.80 -11.42 -4.73
N LEU A 238 42.39 -11.72 -5.89
CA LEU A 238 41.77 -11.52 -7.20
C LEU A 238 40.54 -12.40 -7.37
N ASP A 239 40.65 -13.68 -7.03
CA ASP A 239 39.55 -14.65 -7.09
C ASP A 239 38.41 -14.25 -6.15
N GLU A 240 38.72 -13.83 -4.92
CA GLU A 240 37.72 -13.31 -3.96
C GLU A 240 37.03 -12.04 -4.48
N ASN A 241 37.76 -11.13 -5.12
CA ASN A 241 37.18 -9.93 -5.71
C ASN A 241 36.31 -10.27 -6.93
N TYR A 242 36.73 -11.23 -7.75
CA TYR A 242 35.98 -11.69 -8.91
C TYR A 242 34.65 -12.34 -8.50
N ASP A 243 34.65 -13.21 -7.50
CA ASP A 243 33.44 -13.82 -6.92
C ASP A 243 32.48 -12.76 -6.36
N LYS A 244 33.00 -11.78 -5.60
CA LYS A 244 32.19 -10.66 -5.11
C LYS A 244 31.58 -9.85 -6.24
N PHE A 245 32.34 -9.58 -7.29
CA PHE A 245 31.86 -8.81 -8.43
C PHE A 245 30.75 -9.56 -9.19
N ILE A 246 30.91 -10.86 -9.44
CA ILE A 246 29.87 -11.70 -10.04
C ILE A 246 28.59 -11.64 -9.21
N LYS A 247 28.67 -11.84 -7.90
CA LYS A 247 27.51 -11.76 -7.00
C LYS A 247 26.83 -10.39 -7.03
N CYS A 248 27.61 -9.31 -7.15
CA CYS A 248 27.04 -7.95 -7.31
C CYS A 248 26.25 -7.82 -8.61
N VAL A 249 26.80 -8.35 -9.73
CA VAL A 249 26.15 -8.31 -11.03
C VAL A 249 24.88 -9.16 -11.03
N GLU A 250 24.92 -10.38 -10.48
CA GLU A 250 23.75 -11.25 -10.34
C GLU A 250 22.64 -10.59 -9.51
N GLN A 251 23.01 -10.03 -8.35
CA GLN A 251 22.05 -9.32 -7.50
C GLN A 251 21.49 -8.07 -8.18
N TYR A 252 22.32 -7.29 -8.89
CA TYR A 252 21.86 -6.13 -9.65
C TYR A 252 20.87 -6.51 -10.75
N GLN A 253 21.16 -7.56 -11.52
CA GLN A 253 20.23 -8.07 -12.52
C GLN A 253 18.91 -8.54 -11.90
N ALA A 254 18.96 -9.19 -10.73
CA ALA A 254 17.76 -9.56 -9.99
C ALA A 254 16.95 -8.33 -9.54
N VAL A 255 17.60 -7.27 -9.05
CA VAL A 255 16.92 -6.01 -8.70
C VAL A 255 16.26 -5.37 -9.92
N VAL A 256 16.93 -5.33 -11.07
CA VAL A 256 16.35 -4.77 -12.30
C VAL A 256 15.10 -5.55 -12.73
N ARG A 257 15.14 -6.89 -12.68
CA ARG A 257 13.97 -7.73 -12.96
C ARG A 257 12.84 -7.48 -11.97
N PHE A 258 13.17 -7.44 -10.68
CA PHE A 258 12.22 -7.16 -9.61
C PHE A 258 11.54 -5.80 -9.79
N THR A 259 12.30 -4.73 -10.05
CA THR A 259 11.75 -3.38 -10.25
C THR A 259 10.87 -3.30 -11.48
N LYS A 260 11.24 -3.98 -12.58
CA LYS A 260 10.42 -4.02 -13.79
C LYS A 260 9.08 -4.70 -13.54
N GLU A 261 9.09 -5.87 -12.90
CA GLU A 261 7.85 -6.58 -12.58
C GLU A 261 7.00 -5.83 -11.54
N LEU A 262 7.65 -5.10 -10.63
CA LEU A 262 6.99 -4.21 -9.68
C LEU A 262 6.29 -3.06 -10.40
N GLU A 263 6.96 -2.43 -11.36
CA GLU A 263 6.37 -1.39 -12.20
C GLU A 263 5.18 -1.94 -13.00
N ASP A 264 5.34 -3.07 -13.67
CA ASP A 264 4.26 -3.70 -14.43
C ASP A 264 3.06 -4.06 -13.52
N ALA A 265 3.30 -4.48 -12.27
CA ALA A 265 2.24 -4.83 -11.32
C ALA A 265 1.46 -3.61 -10.80
N PHE A 266 2.09 -2.44 -10.69
CA PHE A 266 1.52 -1.28 -10.00
C PHE A 266 1.37 -0.01 -10.87
N HIS A 267 1.87 0.05 -12.11
CA HIS A 267 1.84 1.27 -12.93
C HIS A 267 0.41 1.79 -13.18
N THR A 268 -0.51 0.93 -13.61
CA THR A 268 -1.93 1.27 -13.84
C THR A 268 -2.58 1.82 -12.57
N TYR A 269 -2.27 1.18 -11.45
CA TYR A 269 -2.71 1.59 -10.12
C TYR A 269 -2.18 3.00 -9.75
N LEU A 270 -0.90 3.30 -10.04
CA LEU A 270 -0.27 4.58 -9.74
C LEU A 270 -0.83 5.72 -10.61
N VAL A 271 -1.02 5.47 -11.91
CA VAL A 271 -1.59 6.47 -12.84
C VAL A 271 -3.00 6.87 -12.41
N PHE A 272 -3.84 5.89 -12.05
CA PHE A 272 -5.19 6.17 -11.60
C PHE A 272 -5.20 6.93 -10.28
N GLN A 273 -4.32 6.57 -9.34
CA GLN A 273 -4.16 7.27 -8.07
C GLN A 273 -3.80 8.75 -8.27
N LEU A 274 -2.83 9.04 -9.13
CA LEU A 274 -2.41 10.41 -9.41
C LEU A 274 -3.53 11.19 -10.10
N SER A 275 -4.20 10.59 -11.08
CA SER A 275 -5.33 11.21 -11.78
C SER A 275 -6.49 11.53 -10.83
N GLY A 276 -6.85 10.58 -9.96
CA GLY A 276 -7.87 10.77 -8.93
C GLY A 276 -7.48 11.85 -7.93
N SER A 277 -6.20 11.93 -7.53
CA SER A 277 -5.70 12.96 -6.63
C SER A 277 -5.79 14.36 -7.24
N VAL A 278 -5.51 14.51 -8.55
CA VAL A 278 -5.71 15.78 -9.26
C VAL A 278 -7.19 16.16 -9.22
N GLY A 279 -8.10 15.23 -9.53
CA GLY A 279 -9.54 15.48 -9.43
C GLY A 279 -9.97 15.94 -8.04
N LEU A 280 -9.49 15.28 -6.98
CA LEU A 280 -9.76 15.65 -5.59
C LEU A 280 -9.26 17.06 -5.25
N ILE A 281 -8.04 17.42 -5.68
CA ILE A 281 -7.45 18.75 -5.45
C ILE A 281 -8.28 19.81 -6.18
N CYS A 282 -8.67 19.56 -7.44
CA CYS A 282 -9.50 20.47 -8.21
C CYS A 282 -10.87 20.70 -7.56
N MET A 283 -11.54 19.65 -7.10
CA MET A 283 -12.83 19.78 -6.40
C MET A 283 -12.69 20.50 -5.06
N SER A 284 -11.59 20.24 -4.33
CA SER A 284 -11.30 20.94 -3.08
C SER A 284 -11.05 22.44 -3.31
N ALA A 285 -10.31 22.78 -4.37
CA ALA A 285 -10.08 24.17 -4.77
C ALA A 285 -11.38 24.87 -5.20
N LEU A 286 -12.23 24.19 -5.98
CA LEU A 286 -13.55 24.70 -6.36
C LEU A 286 -14.39 25.02 -5.12
N ARG A 287 -14.38 24.11 -4.13
CA ARG A 287 -15.12 24.31 -2.88
C ARG A 287 -14.61 25.53 -2.12
N ILE A 288 -13.29 25.70 -1.98
CA ILE A 288 -12.70 26.85 -1.26
C ILE A 288 -13.01 28.18 -1.97
N LEU A 289 -13.15 28.17 -3.30
CA LEU A 289 -13.32 29.39 -4.10
C LEU A 289 -14.79 29.79 -4.29
N VAL A 290 -15.70 28.82 -4.38
CA VAL A 290 -17.10 29.06 -4.78
C VAL A 290 -18.07 28.97 -3.60
N VAL A 291 -17.73 28.21 -2.56
CA VAL A 291 -18.54 28.01 -1.34
C VAL A 291 -17.88 28.77 -0.20
#